data_AF-A0A1Q5PC39-F1
#
_entry.id   AF-A0A1Q5PC39-F1
#
_cell.length_a   1.000
_cell.length_b   1.000
_cell.length_c   1.000
_cell.angle_alpha   90.00
_cell.angle_beta   90.00
_cell.angle_gamma   90.00
#
_symmetry.space_group_name_H-M   'P 1'
#
loop_
_entity.id
_entity.type
_entity.pdbx_description
1 polymer ?
#
loop_
_entity_poly.entity_id
_entity_poly.type
_entity_poly.pdbx_seq_one_letter_code
_entity_poly.pdbx_strand_id
1 'polypeptide(L)'
;MKNLHKLLALVLVLGVTVSCSGGGGTTNLKEETMATESTPNTQANDFYTFKMKSLDGKDVDFSQYKGKKVLLVNTASECGFTPQYEDLQQLHEQHGKEVVILGFPANNFGGQEPGSNEEIASFCQKNYGVTFQMLEKISVKGEDRHPLYTWLAQHAPGNEEPSWNFSKYLVDENGKVVGFYPSKVKPMDKELLAAIEQ
;
A
#
# COMPACT_ATOMS: atom_id res chain seq x y z
N MET A 1 -43.21 12.65 36.55
CA MET A 1 -42.95 12.62 38.01
C MET A 1 -41.69 11.79 38.20
N LYS A 2 -40.51 12.42 38.26
CA LYS A 2 -39.68 12.65 39.48
C LYS A 2 -39.42 11.31 40.21
N ASN A 3 -38.23 10.71 40.23
CA ASN A 3 -37.01 11.12 40.98
C ASN A 3 -35.81 10.30 40.43
N LEU A 4 -34.66 10.86 40.04
CA LEU A 4 -33.54 11.36 40.86
C LEU A 4 -33.04 10.34 41.90
N HIS A 5 -31.79 9.87 41.78
CA HIS A 5 -30.73 9.90 42.81
C HIS A 5 -29.36 9.60 42.16
N LYS A 6 -28.46 10.57 42.27
CA LYS A 6 -27.01 10.44 42.03
C LYS A 6 -26.37 9.81 43.28
N LEU A 7 -25.31 9.03 43.14
CA LEU A 7 -24.31 8.90 44.21
C LEU A 7 -22.91 8.78 43.63
N LEU A 8 -22.09 9.76 44.03
CA LEU A 8 -20.66 9.91 43.79
C LEU A 8 -19.95 9.30 45.00
N ALA A 9 -18.91 8.48 44.82
CA ALA A 9 -18.07 8.01 45.92
C ALA A 9 -16.60 8.35 45.62
N LEU A 10 -16.14 9.39 46.30
CA LEU A 10 -14.76 9.85 46.43
C LEU A 10 -14.12 9.05 47.58
N VAL A 11 -12.99 8.38 47.34
CA VAL A 11 -12.16 7.81 48.41
C VAL A 11 -10.82 8.54 48.43
N LEU A 12 -10.59 9.19 49.56
CA LEU A 12 -9.41 9.98 49.90
C LEU A 12 -8.86 9.37 51.19
N VAL A 13 -7.61 8.89 51.18
CA VAL A 13 -6.91 8.40 52.38
C VAL A 13 -5.51 9.01 52.43
N LEU A 14 -5.33 9.93 53.40
CA LEU A 14 -4.04 10.35 53.97
C LEU A 14 -3.43 9.14 54.73
N GLY A 15 -2.14 8.81 54.75
CA GLY A 15 -0.95 9.63 55.01
C GLY A 15 -0.39 9.24 56.40
N VAL A 16 0.78 8.57 56.47
CA VAL A 16 1.60 8.43 57.71
C VAL A 16 3.09 8.35 57.34
N THR A 17 3.91 8.87 58.26
CA THR A 17 5.25 9.47 58.19
C THR A 17 6.46 8.56 58.47
N VAL A 18 7.57 8.88 57.79
CA VAL A 18 9.01 8.95 58.16
C VAL A 18 9.60 8.06 59.28
N SER A 19 10.70 7.36 58.95
CA SER A 19 11.93 7.34 59.78
C SER A 19 13.19 7.02 58.97
N CYS A 20 14.28 7.77 59.20
CA CYS A 20 15.58 7.65 58.55
C CYS A 20 16.60 6.89 59.43
N SER A 21 17.45 6.08 58.80
CA SER A 21 18.81 5.67 59.20
C SER A 21 19.33 4.84 58.02
N GLY A 22 20.50 4.99 57.39
CA GLY A 22 21.79 5.58 57.71
C GLY A 22 22.83 4.61 57.10
N GLY A 23 23.79 5.09 56.32
CA GLY A 23 24.87 4.23 55.79
C GLY A 23 25.36 4.65 54.41
N GLY A 24 26.61 5.10 54.35
CA GLY A 24 27.24 5.70 53.18
C GLY A 24 27.66 4.70 52.10
N GLY A 25 27.86 5.25 50.91
CA GLY A 25 28.35 4.53 49.74
C GLY A 25 28.54 5.53 48.60
N THR A 26 29.73 6.10 48.50
CA THR A 26 30.17 6.90 47.37
C THR A 26 30.32 6.00 46.14
N THR A 27 29.47 6.17 45.14
CA THR A 27 29.78 5.75 43.77
C THR A 27 29.33 6.82 42.79
N ASN A 28 30.31 7.38 42.08
CA ASN A 28 30.14 8.20 40.88
C ASN A 28 29.31 7.42 39.86
N LEU A 29 28.10 7.89 39.56
CA LEU A 29 27.37 7.48 38.36
C LEU A 29 27.79 8.44 37.24
N LYS A 30 28.54 7.90 36.29
CA LYS A 30 28.77 8.54 34.99
C LYS A 30 27.42 8.65 34.29
N GLU A 31 27.05 9.87 33.96
CA GLU A 31 25.92 10.21 33.13
C GLU A 31 26.31 9.87 31.68
N GLU A 32 26.05 8.61 31.28
CA GLU A 32 26.15 8.21 29.87
C GLU A 32 24.99 8.84 29.12
N THR A 33 25.33 9.88 28.37
CA THR A 33 24.50 10.52 27.36
C THR A 33 24.10 9.47 26.32
N MET A 34 22.92 8.87 26.45
CA MET A 34 22.28 8.17 25.35
C MET A 34 21.81 9.21 24.33
N ALA A 35 22.64 9.46 23.32
CA ALA A 35 22.22 10.09 22.09
C ALA A 35 21.15 9.19 21.46
N THR A 36 19.89 9.55 21.70
CA THR A 36 18.76 9.04 20.94
C THR A 36 18.81 9.72 19.58
N GLU A 37 19.56 9.12 18.65
CA GLU A 37 19.35 9.38 17.22
C GLU A 37 17.93 8.92 16.87
N SER A 38 17.01 9.87 16.96
CA SER A 38 15.70 9.78 16.33
C SER A 38 15.90 10.02 14.83
N THR A 39 16.29 8.97 14.10
CA THR A 39 16.26 9.03 12.64
C THR A 39 14.78 9.10 12.22
N PRO A 40 14.34 10.16 11.50
CA PRO A 40 13.01 10.20 10.95
C PRO A 40 12.87 9.09 9.90
N ASN A 41 11.75 8.38 9.96
CA ASN A 41 11.30 7.37 9.01
C ASN A 41 11.39 7.86 7.55
N THR A 42 12.55 7.64 6.92
CA THR A 42 12.84 8.04 5.52
C THR A 42 12.55 6.89 4.55
N GLN A 43 12.14 5.72 5.06
CA GLN A 43 12.00 4.49 4.26
C GLN A 43 10.77 4.44 3.34
N ALA A 44 9.77 5.30 3.54
CA ALA A 44 8.54 5.29 2.75
C ALA A 44 8.50 6.35 1.63
N ASN A 45 9.62 7.01 1.31
CA ASN A 45 9.65 8.08 0.29
C ASN A 45 10.11 7.60 -1.10
N ASP A 46 10.52 6.33 -1.25
CA ASP A 46 11.07 5.80 -2.49
C ASP A 46 10.27 4.56 -2.93
N PHE A 47 9.81 4.56 -4.19
CA PHE A 47 9.11 3.44 -4.80
C PHE A 47 9.89 2.11 -4.70
N TYR A 48 11.22 2.17 -4.74
CA TYR A 48 12.05 0.97 -4.78
C TYR A 48 12.24 0.29 -3.42
N THR A 49 11.73 0.85 -2.33
CA THR A 49 11.83 0.24 -0.99
C THR A 49 10.67 -0.70 -0.68
N PHE A 50 9.59 -0.66 -1.48
CA PHE A 50 8.43 -1.53 -1.29
C PHE A 50 8.77 -3.00 -1.56
N LYS A 51 8.20 -3.86 -0.71
CA LYS A 51 8.26 -5.32 -0.83
C LYS A 51 6.85 -5.86 -0.64
N MET A 52 6.44 -6.76 -1.51
CA MET A 52 5.10 -7.34 -1.53
C MET A 52 5.18 -8.85 -1.64
N LYS A 53 4.10 -9.56 -1.33
CA LYS A 53 3.93 -10.93 -1.79
C LYS A 53 3.23 -10.97 -3.14
N SER A 54 3.62 -11.93 -3.98
CA SER A 54 2.83 -12.37 -5.12
C SER A 54 1.60 -13.15 -4.67
N LEU A 55 0.68 -13.44 -5.59
CA LEU A 55 -0.48 -14.29 -5.31
C LEU A 55 -0.10 -15.69 -4.78
N ASP A 56 1.06 -16.23 -5.17
CA ASP A 56 1.57 -17.52 -4.68
C ASP A 56 2.51 -17.38 -3.45
N GLY A 57 2.56 -16.20 -2.82
CA GLY A 57 3.27 -15.97 -1.57
C GLY A 57 4.78 -15.74 -1.68
N LYS A 58 5.31 -15.60 -2.90
CA LYS A 58 6.73 -15.28 -3.13
C LYS A 58 7.00 -13.80 -2.90
N ASP A 59 8.20 -13.47 -2.45
CA ASP A 59 8.63 -12.08 -2.30
C ASP A 59 8.84 -11.41 -3.65
N VAL A 60 8.28 -10.21 -3.79
CA VAL A 60 8.50 -9.30 -4.91
C VAL A 60 9.08 -8.00 -4.35
N ASP A 61 10.38 -7.82 -4.55
CA ASP A 61 11.11 -6.62 -4.13
C ASP A 61 11.13 -5.60 -5.27
N PHE A 62 10.61 -4.40 -5.05
CA PHE A 62 10.44 -3.41 -6.13
C PHE A 62 11.78 -2.84 -6.62
N SER A 63 12.87 -3.02 -5.87
CA SER A 63 14.21 -2.65 -6.33
C SER A 63 14.62 -3.34 -7.64
N GLN A 64 14.01 -4.48 -7.98
CA GLN A 64 14.23 -5.18 -9.26
C GLN A 64 13.70 -4.41 -10.49
N TYR A 65 12.88 -3.37 -10.27
CA TYR A 65 12.28 -2.55 -11.32
C TYR A 65 13.02 -1.22 -11.54
N LYS A 66 14.18 -1.01 -10.90
CA LYS A 66 15.02 0.16 -11.17
C LYS A 66 15.36 0.27 -12.66
N GLY A 67 15.23 1.48 -13.21
CA GLY A 67 15.48 1.74 -14.62
C GLY A 67 14.39 1.25 -15.58
N LYS A 68 13.22 0.84 -15.06
CA LYS A 68 12.06 0.41 -15.85
C LYS A 68 10.85 1.25 -15.50
N LYS A 69 9.97 1.47 -16.48
CA LYS A 69 8.62 1.94 -16.19
C LYS A 69 7.80 0.84 -15.56
N VAL A 70 6.92 1.21 -14.64
CA VAL A 70 6.03 0.28 -13.95
C VAL A 70 4.60 0.80 -13.99
N LEU A 71 3.69 0.01 -14.53
CA LEU A 71 2.26 0.26 -14.53
C LEU A 71 1.61 -0.54 -13.39
N LEU A 72 1.16 0.15 -12.35
CA LEU A 72 0.46 -0.45 -11.22
C LEU A 72 -1.05 -0.35 -11.45
N VAL A 73 -1.77 -1.47 -11.33
CA VAL A 73 -3.21 -1.53 -11.63
C VAL A 73 -3.95 -2.17 -10.46
N ASN A 74 -4.97 -1.50 -9.90
CA ASN A 74 -5.85 -2.15 -8.92
C ASN A 74 -6.91 -2.98 -9.66
N THR A 75 -7.00 -4.29 -9.42
CA THR A 75 -7.83 -5.21 -10.22
C THR A 75 -8.96 -5.85 -9.40
N ALA A 76 -9.93 -6.41 -10.14
CA ALA A 76 -11.08 -7.13 -9.58
C ALA A 76 -11.58 -8.20 -10.57
N SER A 77 -12.02 -9.36 -10.09
CA SER A 77 -12.54 -10.46 -10.92
C SER A 77 -14.03 -10.31 -11.29
N GLU A 78 -14.81 -9.59 -10.48
CA GLU A 78 -16.27 -9.46 -10.65
C GLU A 78 -16.69 -8.01 -10.99
N CYS A 79 -15.91 -7.35 -11.84
CA CYS A 79 -16.10 -5.96 -12.22
C CYS A 79 -16.49 -5.82 -13.71
N GLY A 80 -17.28 -4.80 -14.05
CA GLY A 80 -17.57 -4.48 -15.46
C GLY A 80 -16.33 -4.12 -16.30
N PHE A 81 -15.21 -3.79 -15.65
CA PHE A 81 -13.92 -3.53 -16.29
C PHE A 81 -12.99 -4.76 -16.29
N THR A 82 -13.39 -5.90 -15.73
CA THR A 82 -12.59 -7.13 -15.71
C THR A 82 -12.09 -7.58 -17.10
N PRO A 83 -12.84 -7.39 -18.21
CA PRO A 83 -12.28 -7.66 -19.54
C PRO A 83 -10.99 -6.91 -19.89
N GLN A 84 -10.62 -5.83 -19.18
CA GLN A 84 -9.32 -5.16 -19.38
C GLN A 84 -8.12 -6.05 -19.03
N TYR A 85 -8.30 -7.19 -18.36
CA TYR A 85 -7.22 -8.17 -18.24
C TYR A 85 -6.69 -8.64 -19.62
N GLU A 86 -7.55 -8.73 -20.64
CA GLU A 86 -7.14 -9.04 -22.02
C GLU A 86 -6.20 -7.96 -22.57
N ASP A 87 -6.59 -6.70 -22.45
CA ASP A 87 -5.79 -5.55 -22.88
C ASP A 87 -4.49 -5.42 -22.07
N LEU A 88 -4.50 -5.73 -20.77
CA LEU A 88 -3.30 -5.75 -19.93
C LEU A 88 -2.33 -6.87 -20.34
N GLN A 89 -2.87 -8.05 -20.64
CA GLN A 89 -2.06 -9.16 -21.14
C GLN A 89 -1.47 -8.82 -22.51
N GLN A 90 -2.25 -8.22 -23.40
CA GLN A 90 -1.77 -7.74 -24.69
C GLN A 90 -0.67 -6.69 -24.52
N LEU A 91 -0.85 -5.72 -23.61
CA LEU A 91 0.16 -4.71 -23.29
C LEU A 91 1.45 -5.37 -22.77
N HIS A 92 1.33 -6.36 -21.89
CA HIS A 92 2.48 -7.11 -21.37
C HIS A 92 3.25 -7.83 -22.47
N GLU A 93 2.56 -8.44 -23.42
CA GLU A 93 3.17 -9.18 -24.53
C GLU A 93 3.84 -8.24 -25.55
N GLN A 94 3.19 -7.12 -25.87
CA GLN A 94 3.65 -6.20 -26.91
C GLN A 94 4.69 -5.18 -26.40
N HIS A 95 4.52 -4.70 -25.17
CA HIS A 95 5.29 -3.59 -24.59
C HIS A 95 6.03 -3.98 -23.30
N GLY A 96 6.22 -5.28 -23.04
CA GLY A 96 6.89 -5.76 -21.82
C GLY A 96 8.37 -5.40 -21.71
N LYS A 97 8.99 -4.86 -22.78
CA LYS A 97 10.36 -4.33 -22.75
C LYS A 97 10.39 -2.88 -22.25
N GLU A 98 9.31 -2.15 -22.49
CA GLU A 98 9.13 -0.74 -22.19
C GLU A 98 8.48 -0.53 -20.82
N VAL A 99 7.55 -1.41 -20.42
CA VAL A 99 6.82 -1.30 -19.15
C VAL A 99 6.59 -2.65 -18.48
N VAL A 100 6.76 -2.67 -17.16
CA VAL A 100 6.38 -3.79 -16.29
C VAL A 100 4.98 -3.56 -15.74
N ILE A 101 4.10 -4.55 -15.82
CA ILE A 101 2.74 -4.47 -15.24
C ILE A 101 2.71 -5.20 -13.90
N LEU A 102 2.19 -4.51 -12.87
CA LEU A 102 1.94 -5.04 -11.53
C LEU A 102 0.43 -4.96 -11.22
N GLY A 103 -0.25 -6.10 -11.14
CA GLY A 103 -1.67 -6.17 -10.78
C GLY A 103 -1.87 -6.34 -9.28
N PHE A 104 -2.73 -5.52 -8.68
CA PHE A 104 -3.08 -5.53 -7.25
C PHE A 104 -4.57 -5.80 -7.09
N PRO A 105 -4.97 -7.05 -6.82
CA PRO A 105 -6.35 -7.36 -6.51
C PRO A 105 -6.82 -6.55 -5.30
N ALA A 106 -8.03 -5.99 -5.38
CA ALA A 106 -8.55 -5.11 -4.34
C ALA A 106 -10.06 -5.27 -4.18
N ASN A 107 -10.51 -5.57 -2.96
CA ASN A 107 -11.94 -5.77 -2.68
C ASN A 107 -12.69 -4.50 -2.28
N ASN A 108 -12.05 -3.33 -2.38
CA ASN A 108 -12.56 -2.05 -1.85
C ASN A 108 -13.77 -1.52 -2.62
N PHE A 109 -13.94 -1.89 -3.89
CA PHE A 109 -14.94 -1.31 -4.78
C PHE A 109 -16.03 -2.34 -5.08
N GLY A 110 -17.19 -2.18 -4.42
CA GLY A 110 -18.35 -3.02 -4.62
C GLY A 110 -18.19 -4.48 -4.18
N GLY A 111 -17.12 -4.83 -3.45
CA GLY A 111 -16.87 -6.21 -3.04
C GLY A 111 -16.56 -7.15 -4.21
N GLN A 112 -15.98 -6.63 -5.30
CA GLN A 112 -15.80 -7.33 -6.58
C GLN A 112 -14.53 -8.19 -6.69
N GLU A 113 -13.81 -8.39 -5.59
CA GLU A 113 -12.66 -9.30 -5.50
C GLU A 113 -12.73 -10.12 -4.19
N PRO A 114 -13.81 -10.92 -3.99
CA PRO A 114 -14.06 -11.60 -2.72
C PRO A 114 -13.09 -12.76 -2.45
N GLY A 115 -12.58 -13.41 -3.51
CA GLY A 115 -11.80 -14.65 -3.42
C GLY A 115 -10.42 -14.53 -2.77
N SER A 116 -9.83 -15.66 -2.39
CA SER A 116 -8.46 -15.76 -1.89
C SER A 116 -7.42 -15.49 -2.99
N ASN A 117 -6.14 -15.34 -2.62
CA ASN A 117 -5.07 -15.16 -3.60
C ASN A 117 -5.00 -16.33 -4.60
N GLU A 118 -5.22 -17.56 -4.14
CA GLU A 118 -5.24 -18.76 -4.98
C GLU A 118 -6.43 -18.76 -5.95
N GLU A 119 -7.61 -18.37 -5.49
CA GLU A 119 -8.81 -18.25 -6.33
C GLU A 119 -8.62 -17.17 -7.40
N ILE A 120 -8.06 -16.02 -7.03
CA ILE A 120 -7.75 -14.91 -7.94
C ILE A 120 -6.71 -15.35 -8.98
N ALA A 121 -5.64 -16.04 -8.56
CA ALA A 121 -4.63 -16.56 -9.50
C ALA A 121 -5.26 -17.53 -10.51
N SER A 122 -6.13 -18.43 -10.02
CA SER A 122 -6.85 -19.37 -10.88
C SER A 122 -7.76 -18.64 -11.87
N PHE A 123 -8.49 -17.62 -11.41
CA PHE A 123 -9.37 -16.81 -12.25
C PHE A 123 -8.58 -16.10 -13.36
N CYS A 124 -7.51 -15.38 -13.02
CA CYS A 124 -6.71 -14.61 -13.97
C CYS A 124 -6.09 -15.51 -15.04
N GLN A 125 -5.55 -16.66 -14.62
CA GLN A 125 -4.93 -17.61 -15.55
C GLN A 125 -5.96 -18.30 -16.45
N LYS A 126 -7.07 -18.80 -15.90
CA LYS A 126 -8.04 -19.60 -16.66
C LYS A 126 -8.84 -18.78 -17.67
N ASN A 127 -9.19 -17.55 -17.30
CA ASN A 127 -10.09 -16.73 -18.11
C ASN A 127 -9.35 -15.79 -19.06
N TYR A 128 -8.15 -15.36 -18.69
CA TYR A 128 -7.43 -14.29 -19.40
C TYR A 128 -5.98 -14.64 -19.76
N GLY A 129 -5.48 -15.80 -19.32
CA GLY A 129 -4.10 -16.21 -19.60
C GLY A 129 -3.05 -15.26 -19.02
N VAL A 130 -3.38 -14.53 -17.95
CA VAL A 130 -2.51 -13.51 -17.35
C VAL A 130 -1.14 -14.08 -17.00
N THR A 131 -0.07 -13.50 -17.55
CA THR A 131 1.32 -13.86 -17.25
C THR A 131 2.14 -12.73 -16.64
N PHE A 132 1.61 -11.51 -16.60
CA PHE A 132 2.26 -10.40 -15.88
C PHE A 132 2.17 -10.61 -14.36
N GLN A 133 2.99 -9.87 -13.61
CA GLN A 133 3.10 -10.05 -12.16
C GLN A 133 1.81 -9.63 -11.45
N MET A 134 1.15 -10.60 -10.83
CA MET A 134 0.05 -10.36 -9.90
C MET A 134 0.54 -10.43 -8.45
N LEU A 135 0.14 -9.45 -7.65
CA LEU A 135 0.49 -9.32 -6.24
C LEU A 135 -0.66 -9.84 -5.37
N GLU A 136 -0.37 -10.06 -4.09
CA GLU A 136 -1.40 -10.41 -3.12
C GLU A 136 -2.49 -9.34 -3.03
N LYS A 137 -3.69 -9.77 -2.64
CA LYS A 137 -4.81 -8.87 -2.43
C LYS A 137 -4.49 -7.87 -1.32
N ILE A 138 -4.66 -6.58 -1.59
CA ILE A 138 -4.45 -5.51 -0.62
C ILE A 138 -5.62 -4.50 -0.62
N SER A 139 -5.72 -3.71 0.45
CA SER A 139 -6.61 -2.55 0.44
C SER A 139 -5.94 -1.38 -0.28
N VAL A 140 -6.63 -0.80 -1.26
CA VAL A 140 -6.15 0.36 -2.03
C VAL A 140 -6.88 1.65 -1.69
N LYS A 141 -7.89 1.58 -0.79
CA LYS A 141 -8.74 2.71 -0.39
C LYS A 141 -9.32 2.50 1.00
N GLY A 142 -9.51 3.60 1.73
CA GLY A 142 -10.07 3.60 3.07
C GLY A 142 -9.01 3.71 4.15
N GLU A 143 -9.41 3.53 5.41
CA GLU A 143 -8.52 3.66 6.57
C GLU A 143 -7.46 2.54 6.62
N ASP A 144 -7.77 1.38 6.05
CA ASP A 144 -6.88 0.22 5.96
C ASP A 144 -6.00 0.23 4.70
N ARG A 145 -6.00 1.33 3.94
CA ARG A 145 -5.24 1.46 2.68
C ARG A 145 -3.77 1.14 2.89
N HIS A 146 -3.24 0.28 2.03
CA HIS A 146 -1.84 -0.12 2.05
C HIS A 146 -0.90 1.08 1.86
N PRO A 147 0.25 1.17 2.57
CA PRO A 147 1.19 2.28 2.45
C PRO A 147 1.64 2.60 1.01
N LEU A 148 1.80 1.58 0.15
CA LEU A 148 2.09 1.77 -1.27
C LEU A 148 1.04 2.65 -1.96
N TYR A 149 -0.26 2.38 -1.79
CA TYR A 149 -1.31 3.15 -2.45
C TYR A 149 -1.50 4.53 -1.82
N THR A 150 -1.16 4.70 -0.54
CA THR A 150 -1.03 6.04 0.06
C THR A 150 0.11 6.82 -0.60
N TRP A 151 1.27 6.20 -0.79
CA TRP A 151 2.41 6.83 -1.44
C TRP A 151 2.12 7.18 -2.90
N LEU A 152 1.53 6.25 -3.67
CA LEU A 152 1.15 6.49 -5.07
C LEU A 152 0.22 7.69 -5.19
N ALA A 153 -0.84 7.74 -4.37
CA ALA A 153 -1.79 8.85 -4.38
C ALA A 153 -1.14 10.19 -3.99
N GLN A 154 -0.17 10.21 -3.07
CA GLN A 154 0.54 11.44 -2.68
C GLN A 154 1.52 11.95 -3.74
N HIS A 155 2.02 11.07 -4.60
CA HIS A 155 3.04 11.39 -5.60
C HIS A 155 2.47 11.51 -7.02
N ALA A 156 1.24 11.06 -7.24
CA ALA A 156 0.57 11.21 -8.51
C ALA A 156 0.31 12.67 -8.86
N PRO A 157 0.32 13.03 -10.17
CA PRO A 157 -0.17 14.32 -10.61
C PRO A 157 -1.54 14.62 -10.00
N GLY A 158 -1.71 15.80 -9.40
CA GLY A 158 -3.00 16.19 -8.79
C GLY A 158 -3.43 15.39 -7.56
N ASN A 159 -2.54 14.57 -6.98
CA ASN A 159 -2.83 13.67 -5.86
C ASN A 159 -3.99 12.69 -6.13
N GLU A 160 -4.07 12.20 -7.36
CA GLU A 160 -5.17 11.35 -7.80
C GLU A 160 -5.17 9.98 -7.11
N GLU A 161 -6.36 9.46 -6.80
CA GLU A 161 -6.57 8.16 -6.16
C GLU A 161 -7.65 7.32 -6.85
N PRO A 162 -7.61 5.98 -6.74
CA PRO A 162 -8.58 5.12 -7.38
C PRO A 162 -10.01 5.42 -6.88
N SER A 163 -10.88 5.83 -7.79
CA SER A 163 -12.32 5.92 -7.55
C SER A 163 -13.04 4.60 -7.79
N TRP A 164 -12.41 3.68 -8.54
CA TRP A 164 -12.94 2.37 -8.91
C TRP A 164 -11.84 1.36 -9.26
N ASN A 165 -12.22 0.11 -9.53
CA ASN A 165 -11.37 -0.94 -10.07
C ASN A 165 -10.76 -0.54 -11.42
N PHE A 166 -9.59 -1.08 -11.74
CA PHE A 166 -8.82 -0.87 -12.97
C PHE A 166 -8.32 0.57 -13.17
N SER A 167 -8.08 1.32 -12.09
CA SER A 167 -7.28 2.55 -12.20
C SER A 167 -5.81 2.18 -12.33
N LYS A 168 -5.00 3.02 -12.99
CA LYS A 168 -3.56 2.77 -13.18
C LYS A 168 -2.72 3.93 -12.69
N TYR A 169 -1.58 3.61 -12.07
CA TYR A 169 -0.48 4.56 -11.88
C TYR A 169 0.68 4.15 -12.79
N LEU A 170 1.27 5.12 -13.48
CA LEU A 170 2.51 4.93 -14.21
C LEU A 170 3.67 5.52 -13.42
N VAL A 171 4.65 4.69 -13.10
CA VAL A 171 5.92 5.05 -12.49
C VAL A 171 7.02 5.01 -13.54
N ASP A 172 7.87 6.04 -13.60
CA ASP A 172 8.98 6.13 -14.54
C ASP A 172 10.22 5.32 -14.09
N GLU A 173 11.25 5.32 -14.93
CA GLU A 173 12.52 4.62 -14.73
C GLU A 173 13.31 5.11 -13.50
N ASN A 174 12.94 6.27 -12.94
CA ASN A 174 13.53 6.88 -11.76
C ASN A 174 12.69 6.67 -10.50
N GLY A 175 11.56 5.94 -10.60
CA GLY A 175 10.69 5.64 -9.48
C GLY A 175 9.71 6.76 -9.15
N LYS A 176 9.46 7.70 -10.07
CA LYS A 176 8.50 8.79 -9.88
C LYS A 176 7.15 8.44 -10.50
N VAL A 177 6.06 8.76 -9.81
CA VAL A 177 4.71 8.65 -10.39
C VAL A 177 4.54 9.77 -11.41
N VAL A 178 4.42 9.40 -12.69
CA VAL A 178 4.32 10.35 -13.81
C VAL A 178 2.92 10.42 -14.42
N GLY A 179 2.04 9.49 -14.06
CA GLY A 179 0.66 9.51 -14.54
C GLY A 179 -0.31 8.71 -13.67
N PHE A 180 -1.56 9.12 -13.70
CA PHE A 180 -2.70 8.36 -13.19
C PHE A 180 -3.77 8.26 -14.29
N TYR A 181 -4.36 7.08 -14.44
CA TYR A 181 -5.34 6.78 -15.48
C TYR A 181 -6.58 6.13 -14.85
N PRO A 182 -7.76 6.76 -14.95
CA PRO A 182 -8.99 6.22 -14.38
C PRO A 182 -9.44 4.97 -15.15
N SER A 183 -10.34 4.19 -14.54
CA SER A 183 -10.86 2.91 -15.07
C SER A 183 -11.26 2.92 -16.55
N LYS A 184 -11.81 4.05 -17.02
CA LYS A 184 -12.27 4.21 -18.41
C LYS A 184 -11.14 4.20 -19.44
N VAL A 185 -9.91 4.56 -19.04
CA VAL A 185 -8.74 4.49 -19.91
C VAL A 185 -8.31 3.04 -19.99
N LYS A 186 -8.40 2.45 -21.17
CA LYS A 186 -7.99 1.08 -21.43
C LYS A 186 -6.46 0.96 -21.49
N PRO A 187 -5.90 -0.22 -21.16
CA PRO A 187 -4.46 -0.46 -21.25
C PRO A 187 -3.83 -0.13 -22.61
N MET A 188 -4.59 -0.36 -23.70
CA MET A 188 -4.17 -0.11 -25.07
C MET A 188 -4.64 1.23 -25.64
N ASP A 189 -5.20 2.12 -24.82
CA ASP A 189 -5.57 3.46 -25.28
C ASP A 189 -4.33 4.27 -25.63
N LYS A 190 -4.44 5.07 -26.70
CA LYS A 190 -3.33 5.89 -27.25
C LYS A 190 -2.67 6.78 -26.20
N GLU A 191 -3.44 7.32 -25.26
CA GLU A 191 -2.94 8.18 -24.21
C GLU A 191 -1.96 7.45 -23.28
N LEU A 192 -2.29 6.23 -22.86
CA LEU A 192 -1.43 5.43 -22.01
C LEU A 192 -0.22 4.88 -22.78
N LEU A 193 -0.42 4.40 -24.01
CA LEU A 193 0.67 3.94 -24.86
C LEU A 193 1.69 5.06 -25.12
N ALA A 194 1.23 6.27 -25.43
CA ALA A 194 2.11 7.41 -25.64
C ALA A 194 2.95 7.76 -24.40
N ALA A 195 2.42 7.56 -23.18
CA ALA A 195 3.18 7.78 -21.95
C ALA A 195 4.20 6.66 -21.68
N ILE A 196 3.89 5.42 -22.07
CA ILE A 196 4.79 4.28 -21.99
C ILE A 196 5.97 4.43 -22.97
N GLU A 197 5.75 5.03 -24.14
CA GLU A 197 6.77 5.16 -25.19
C GLU A 197 7.68 6.40 -25.07
N GLN A 198 7.37 7.35 -24.18
CA GLN A 198 8.12 8.61 -23.98
C GLN A 198 9.46 8.45 -23.25
#